data_AF-A0A1Y3ASU9-F1
#
_entry.id   AF-A0A1Y3ASU9-F1
#
_cell.length_a   1.000
_cell.length_b   1.000
_cell.length_c   1.000
_cell.angle_alpha   90.00
_cell.angle_beta   90.00
_cell.angle_gamma   90.00
#
_symmetry.space_group_name_H-M   'P 1'
#
loop_
_entity.id
_entity.type
_entity.pdbx_description
1 polymer ?
#
loop_
_entity_poly.entity_id
_entity_poly.type
_entity_poly.pdbx_seq_one_letter_code
_entity_poly.pdbx_strand_id
1 'polypeptide(L)'
;WSSISSIRLEPGKSYIYSYSGRLISGIAQFDSDAALLEIKSDIVLQAEQQGSHIAMQMTNIRIGKHNGPVSEKLFGNVVVDHQPQKEYEEQLSKPIRFYWDNGQIKAFEADGNEQEWSINIKKSILSLFNVNLAPKRVVTGQQSVQRINNIFGNQQQQQQYRTNDENLVVYPVYEDGTNGVCETLYQVISAKDKWVTSSDEQNEESTKVFNVTKTRNYDNCLTRPSFEKTNTDYRGAPVICHEGKSYPLLDGYYPSLSEEHQFGGCQQQHKDQTSQDGSAVSLYNYVKYNISSAKQTTRIDSVYGQGKTVYETKGKQLVIISE
;
A
#
# COMPACT_ATOMS: atom_id res chain seq x y z
N TRP A 1 -13.21 -11.58 -18.43
CA TRP A 1 -12.59 -10.40 -17.81
C TRP A 1 -13.15 -9.17 -18.50
N SER A 2 -14.22 -8.57 -17.97
CA SER A 2 -14.69 -7.27 -18.47
C SER A 2 -13.61 -6.23 -18.21
N SER A 3 -13.21 -5.47 -19.24
CA SER A 3 -12.11 -4.50 -19.18
C SER A 3 -12.39 -3.41 -18.14
N ILE A 4 -11.82 -3.55 -16.94
CA ILE A 4 -11.70 -2.43 -16.02
C ILE A 4 -10.76 -1.44 -16.70
N SER A 5 -11.23 -0.21 -16.96
CA SER A 5 -10.39 0.85 -17.50
C SER A 5 -9.26 1.15 -16.54
N SER A 6 -8.06 1.39 -17.08
CA SER A 6 -6.90 1.79 -16.29
C SER A 6 -7.18 3.10 -15.56
N ILE A 7 -6.70 3.22 -14.32
CA ILE A 7 -6.71 4.51 -13.60
C ILE A 7 -5.79 5.48 -14.33
N ARG A 8 -6.32 6.67 -14.67
CA ARG A 8 -5.59 7.72 -15.39
C ARG A 8 -6.02 9.08 -14.89
N LEU A 9 -5.04 9.98 -14.80
CA LEU A 9 -5.27 11.40 -14.59
C LEU A 9 -5.22 12.12 -15.94
N GLU A 10 -6.11 13.08 -16.16
CA GLU A 10 -6.12 13.88 -17.38
C GLU A 10 -5.11 15.03 -17.29
N PRO A 11 -4.26 15.22 -18.32
CA PRO A 11 -3.36 16.37 -18.37
C PRO A 11 -4.11 17.70 -18.28
N GLY A 12 -3.53 18.67 -17.56
CA GLY A 12 -4.13 19.98 -17.34
C GLY A 12 -5.20 20.02 -16.24
N LYS A 13 -5.55 18.88 -15.64
CA LYS A 13 -6.39 18.83 -14.42
C LYS A 13 -5.54 18.64 -13.17
N SER A 14 -6.04 19.17 -12.06
CA SER A 14 -5.50 18.93 -10.72
C SER A 14 -6.46 18.07 -9.92
N TYR A 15 -5.95 17.03 -9.29
CA TYR A 15 -6.71 16.13 -8.43
C TYR A 15 -6.25 16.35 -7.00
N ILE A 16 -7.16 16.77 -6.12
CA ILE A 16 -6.85 17.17 -4.75
C ILE A 16 -7.50 16.18 -3.78
N TYR A 17 -6.69 15.56 -2.93
CA TYR A 17 -7.14 14.63 -1.90
C TYR A 17 -6.83 15.20 -0.52
N SER A 18 -7.82 15.21 0.38
CA SER A 18 -7.57 15.46 1.79
C SER A 18 -6.90 14.22 2.40
N TYR A 19 -5.70 14.39 2.94
CA TYR A 19 -4.92 13.33 3.56
C TYR A 19 -4.83 13.52 5.07
N SER A 20 -5.00 12.41 5.79
CA SER A 20 -4.77 12.31 7.24
C SER A 20 -4.01 11.02 7.47
N GLY A 21 -2.76 11.13 7.94
CA GLY A 21 -1.94 9.99 8.34
C GLY A 21 -1.68 10.04 9.84
N ARG A 22 -1.87 8.92 10.52
CA ARG A 22 -1.67 8.79 11.97
C ARG A 22 -0.68 7.66 12.25
N LEU A 23 0.35 7.94 13.03
CA LEU A 23 1.34 6.97 13.47
C LEU A 23 1.39 6.96 15.00
N ILE A 24 1.05 5.83 15.60
CA ILE A 24 1.19 5.61 17.04
C ILE A 24 2.28 4.58 17.28
N SER A 25 3.12 4.82 18.27
CA SER A 25 4.13 3.88 18.73
C SER A 25 4.13 3.76 20.25
N GLY A 26 4.46 2.58 20.74
CA GLY A 26 4.69 2.34 22.16
C GLY A 26 5.07 0.90 22.46
N ILE A 27 5.33 0.61 23.73
CA ILE A 27 5.83 -0.71 24.15
C ILE A 27 4.61 -1.55 24.54
N ALA A 28 4.41 -2.72 23.93
CA ALA A 28 3.21 -3.55 24.17
C ALA A 28 2.96 -3.86 25.66
N GLN A 29 4.03 -3.98 26.44
CA GLN A 29 4.00 -4.25 27.87
C GLN A 29 3.68 -3.02 28.75
N PHE A 30 3.71 -1.82 28.16
CA PHE A 30 3.38 -0.55 28.81
C PHE A 30 2.23 0.09 28.04
N ASP A 31 1.00 -0.15 28.47
CA ASP A 31 -0.20 0.34 27.80
C ASP A 31 -0.55 1.79 28.16
N SER A 32 0.19 2.39 29.10
CA SER A 32 -0.08 3.73 29.63
C SER A 32 0.63 4.87 28.92
N ASP A 33 1.67 4.62 28.10
CA ASP A 33 2.46 5.66 27.43
C ASP A 33 2.59 5.39 25.93
N ALA A 34 2.37 6.43 25.11
CA ALA A 34 2.50 6.34 23.67
C ALA A 34 3.10 7.63 23.08
N ALA A 35 3.76 7.47 21.93
CA ALA A 35 4.13 8.58 21.07
C ALA A 35 3.27 8.54 19.81
N LEU A 36 2.66 9.68 19.48
CA LEU A 36 1.76 9.88 18.35
C LEU A 36 2.28 11.01 17.46
N LEU A 37 2.22 10.77 16.16
CA LEU A 37 2.39 11.77 15.11
C LEU A 37 1.17 11.72 14.18
N GLU A 38 0.50 12.84 14.00
CA GLU A 38 -0.54 13.02 12.98
C GLU A 38 -0.12 14.06 11.95
N ILE A 39 -0.34 13.74 10.68
CA ILE A 39 -0.06 14.62 9.55
C ILE A 39 -1.37 14.82 8.80
N LYS A 40 -1.81 16.08 8.68
CA LYS A 40 -2.91 16.48 7.81
C LYS A 40 -2.38 17.36 6.69
N SER A 41 -2.79 17.08 5.46
CA SER A 41 -2.40 17.88 4.29
C SER A 41 -3.36 17.67 3.13
N ASP A 42 -3.29 18.52 2.12
CA ASP A 42 -3.89 18.26 0.83
C ASP A 42 -2.83 17.69 -0.13
N ILE A 43 -3.13 16.55 -0.75
CA ILE A 43 -2.29 15.91 -1.77
C ILE A 43 -2.79 16.35 -3.13
N VAL A 44 -1.95 17.06 -3.87
CA VAL A 44 -2.23 17.55 -5.22
C VAL A 44 -1.51 16.65 -6.22
N LEU A 45 -2.27 16.03 -7.12
CA LEU A 45 -1.75 15.24 -8.23
C LEU A 45 -2.05 15.93 -9.56
N GLN A 46 -1.04 16.00 -10.43
CA GLN A 46 -1.16 16.56 -11.78
C GLN A 46 -0.44 15.67 -12.79
N ALA A 47 -1.15 15.24 -13.83
CA ALA A 47 -0.54 14.56 -14.96
C ALA A 47 0.23 15.55 -15.84
N GLU A 48 1.43 15.16 -16.25
CA GLU A 48 2.20 15.92 -17.23
C GLU A 48 1.59 15.79 -18.63
N GLN A 49 1.83 16.78 -19.50
CA GLN A 49 1.25 16.80 -20.85
C GLN A 49 1.74 15.66 -21.75
N GLN A 50 2.92 15.10 -21.47
CA GLN A 50 3.53 14.04 -22.25
C GLN A 50 4.00 12.90 -21.34
N GLY A 51 3.46 11.70 -21.56
CA GLY A 51 3.84 10.48 -20.84
C GLY A 51 2.93 10.16 -19.65
N SER A 52 3.31 9.12 -18.88
CA SER A 52 2.57 8.67 -17.69
C SER A 52 3.22 9.17 -16.38
N HIS A 53 3.88 10.32 -16.44
CA HIS A 53 4.47 10.97 -15.27
C HIS A 53 3.45 11.87 -14.57
N ILE A 54 3.51 11.85 -13.24
CA ILE A 54 2.60 12.60 -12.39
C ILE A 54 3.43 13.34 -11.35
N ALA A 55 3.17 14.63 -11.23
CA ALA A 55 3.67 15.43 -10.12
C ALA A 55 2.74 15.27 -8.92
N MET A 56 3.31 14.99 -7.75
CA MET A 56 2.63 15.00 -6.46
C MET A 56 3.23 16.08 -5.57
N GLN A 57 2.37 16.88 -4.94
CA GLN A 57 2.77 17.86 -3.95
C GLN A 57 1.84 17.82 -2.73
N MET A 58 2.41 17.97 -1.53
CA MET A 58 1.65 18.17 -0.30
C MET A 58 1.51 19.67 -0.02
N THR A 59 0.30 20.11 0.33
CA THR A 59 0.00 21.50 0.70
C THR A 59 -0.83 21.53 1.99
N ASN A 60 -0.96 22.70 2.63
CA ASN A 60 -1.74 22.87 3.87
C ASN A 60 -1.34 21.88 4.99
N ILE A 61 -0.03 21.65 5.13
CA ILE A 61 0.57 20.68 6.04
C ILE A 61 0.39 21.14 7.50
N ARG A 62 -0.23 20.30 8.31
CA ARG A 62 -0.46 20.53 9.73
C ARG A 62 -0.11 19.28 10.52
N ILE A 63 0.59 19.47 11.62
CA ILE A 63 1.18 18.39 12.40
C ILE A 63 0.57 18.38 13.80
N GLY A 64 0.12 17.22 14.24
CA GLY A 64 -0.26 16.93 15.62
C GLY A 64 0.76 15.98 16.24
N LYS A 65 1.17 16.23 17.48
CA LYS A 65 2.12 15.39 18.21
C LYS A 65 1.65 15.18 19.63
N HIS A 66 1.86 13.97 20.14
CA HIS A 66 1.72 13.66 21.56
C HIS A 66 2.83 12.71 21.97
N ASN A 67 3.36 12.89 23.18
CA ASN A 67 4.32 11.97 23.77
C ASN A 67 4.09 11.94 25.28
N GLY A 68 3.63 10.81 25.79
CA GLY A 68 3.36 10.62 27.21
C GLY A 68 2.10 9.80 27.47
N PRO A 69 1.47 10.00 28.64
CA PRO A 69 0.38 9.15 29.07
C PRO A 69 -0.82 9.19 28.12
N VAL A 70 -1.44 8.03 27.89
CA VAL A 70 -2.66 7.90 27.08
C VAL A 70 -3.80 7.35 27.94
N SER A 71 -4.98 7.96 27.82
CA SER A 71 -6.15 7.68 28.68
C SER A 71 -6.76 6.29 28.45
N GLU A 72 -6.46 5.68 27.31
CA GLU A 72 -6.83 4.32 26.95
C GLU A 72 -5.55 3.62 26.46
N LYS A 73 -5.44 2.31 26.72
CA LYS A 73 -4.41 1.40 26.16
C LYS A 73 -3.96 1.89 24.79
N LEU A 74 -2.65 1.96 24.48
CA LEU A 74 -1.93 2.32 23.22
C LEU A 74 -2.71 2.71 21.93
N PHE A 75 -3.90 2.17 21.72
CA PHE A 75 -4.87 2.35 20.63
C PHE A 75 -6.01 3.33 20.95
N GLY A 76 -5.88 4.13 22.02
CA GLY A 76 -6.87 5.11 22.43
C GLY A 76 -7.04 6.31 21.49
N ASN A 77 -8.17 7.00 21.62
CA ASN A 77 -8.43 8.28 20.95
C ASN A 77 -7.64 9.43 21.60
N VAL A 78 -6.33 9.46 21.38
CA VAL A 78 -5.51 10.64 21.67
C VAL A 78 -5.89 11.76 20.70
N VAL A 79 -6.42 12.85 21.23
CA VAL A 79 -6.74 14.06 20.47
C VAL A 79 -5.52 14.98 20.49
N VAL A 80 -5.07 15.40 19.31
CA VAL A 80 -3.93 16.32 19.16
C VAL A 80 -4.33 17.57 18.37
N ASP A 81 -3.83 18.71 18.84
CA ASP A 81 -3.96 19.96 18.11
C ASP A 81 -2.99 19.98 16.93
N HIS A 82 -3.52 20.36 15.77
CA HIS A 82 -2.80 20.36 14.51
C HIS A 82 -2.34 21.77 14.19
N GLN A 83 -1.02 21.97 14.10
CA GLN A 83 -0.44 23.28 13.80
C GLN A 83 0.54 23.19 12.63
N PRO A 84 0.69 24.26 11.82
CA PRO A 84 1.78 24.34 10.86
C PRO A 84 3.13 24.23 11.58
N GLN A 85 4.02 23.37 11.06
CA GLN A 85 5.38 23.23 11.56
C GLN A 85 6.36 23.42 10.42
N LYS A 86 7.19 24.48 10.51
CA LYS A 86 8.08 24.92 9.43
C LYS A 86 9.00 23.82 8.89
N GLU A 87 9.60 23.02 9.77
CA GLU A 87 10.46 21.89 9.38
C GLU A 87 9.73 20.88 8.48
N TYR A 88 8.47 20.55 8.82
CA TYR A 88 7.65 19.63 8.04
C TYR A 88 7.21 20.26 6.73
N GLU A 89 6.78 21.52 6.79
CA GLU A 89 6.36 22.27 5.61
C GLU A 89 7.50 22.41 4.60
N GLU A 90 8.73 22.68 5.03
CA GLU A 90 9.90 22.85 4.15
C GLU A 90 10.28 21.57 3.38
N GLN A 91 10.09 20.39 3.97
CA GLN A 91 10.45 19.11 3.32
C GLN A 91 9.25 18.47 2.60
N LEU A 92 8.09 18.40 3.26
CA LEU A 92 6.92 17.71 2.71
C LEU A 92 6.27 18.49 1.56
N SER A 93 6.43 19.81 1.49
CA SER A 93 5.90 20.62 0.38
C SER A 93 6.73 20.52 -0.91
N LYS A 94 7.94 19.94 -0.87
CA LYS A 94 8.73 19.67 -2.07
C LYS A 94 7.97 18.71 -2.99
N PRO A 95 7.81 19.02 -4.28
CA PRO A 95 7.13 18.12 -5.19
C PRO A 95 7.98 16.88 -5.46
N ILE A 96 7.31 15.75 -5.72
CA ILE A 96 7.94 14.56 -6.30
C ILE A 96 7.27 14.23 -7.61
N ARG A 97 7.96 13.48 -8.46
CA ARG A 97 7.44 12.99 -9.74
C ARG A 97 7.41 11.48 -9.71
N PHE A 98 6.39 10.85 -10.27
CA PHE A 98 6.36 9.39 -10.34
C PHE A 98 5.75 8.88 -11.65
N TYR A 99 6.22 7.72 -12.09
CA TYR A 99 5.71 7.04 -13.27
C TYR A 99 4.57 6.09 -12.86
N TRP A 100 3.35 6.42 -13.27
CA TRP A 100 2.13 5.67 -12.94
C TRP A 100 1.54 5.02 -14.19
N ASP A 101 1.68 3.70 -14.28
CA ASP A 101 1.17 2.93 -15.41
C ASP A 101 0.11 1.94 -14.94
N ASN A 102 -1.11 2.09 -15.46
CA ASN A 102 -2.24 1.21 -15.18
C ASN A 102 -2.50 0.98 -13.67
N GLY A 103 -2.44 2.06 -12.88
CA GLY A 103 -2.63 1.99 -11.43
C GLY A 103 -1.41 1.49 -10.65
N GLN A 104 -0.31 1.13 -11.34
CA GLN A 104 0.93 0.70 -10.71
C GLN A 104 2.02 1.77 -10.78
N ILE A 105 2.63 2.07 -9.64
CA ILE A 105 3.79 2.94 -9.56
C ILE A 105 5.02 2.12 -9.94
N LYS A 106 5.80 2.64 -10.88
CA LYS A 106 6.96 1.94 -11.46
C LYS A 106 8.29 2.57 -11.07
N ALA A 107 8.29 3.89 -10.87
CA ALA A 107 9.44 4.67 -10.45
C ALA A 107 8.95 5.98 -9.82
N PHE A 108 9.79 6.62 -9.01
CA PHE A 108 9.59 7.98 -8.52
C PHE A 108 10.92 8.72 -8.46
N GLU A 109 10.85 10.04 -8.55
CA GLU A 109 11.95 10.99 -8.55
C GLU A 109 11.66 12.02 -7.45
N ALA A 110 12.67 12.30 -6.63
CA ALA A 110 12.64 13.32 -5.59
C ALA A 110 13.91 14.16 -5.66
N ASP A 111 13.92 15.31 -4.99
CA ASP A 111 15.11 16.14 -4.87
C ASP A 111 16.21 15.38 -4.09
N GLY A 112 17.42 15.34 -4.63
CA GLY A 112 18.57 14.66 -4.00
C GLY A 112 18.99 15.24 -2.65
N ASN A 113 18.56 16.46 -2.32
CA ASN A 113 18.77 17.11 -1.02
C ASN A 113 17.56 16.98 -0.07
N GLU A 114 16.51 16.26 -0.47
CA GLU A 114 15.37 16.01 0.41
C GLU A 114 15.73 15.02 1.53
N GLN A 115 15.24 15.30 2.74
CA GLN A 115 15.49 14.43 3.88
C GLN A 115 14.77 13.08 3.71
N GLU A 116 15.46 12.01 4.10
CA GLU A 116 14.99 10.63 3.87
C GLU A 116 13.62 10.35 4.54
N TRP A 117 13.37 10.91 5.73
CA TRP A 117 12.07 10.74 6.40
C TRP A 117 10.92 11.37 5.59
N SER A 118 11.18 12.48 4.88
CA SER A 118 10.18 13.13 4.03
C SER A 118 9.90 12.28 2.79
N ILE A 119 10.95 11.75 2.17
CA ILE A 119 10.84 10.79 1.06
C ILE A 119 10.03 9.57 1.50
N ASN A 120 10.28 9.01 2.69
CA ASN A 120 9.58 7.84 3.19
C ASN A 120 8.09 8.10 3.46
N ILE A 121 7.73 9.29 3.97
CA ILE A 121 6.32 9.68 4.10
C ILE A 121 5.66 9.76 2.73
N LYS A 122 6.32 10.37 1.74
CA LYS A 122 5.79 10.46 0.38
C LYS A 122 5.69 9.09 -0.30
N LYS A 123 6.64 8.18 -0.09
CA LYS A 123 6.55 6.76 -0.51
C LYS A 123 5.34 6.07 0.12
N SER A 124 5.08 6.32 1.40
CA SER A 124 3.90 5.78 2.08
C SER A 124 2.60 6.28 1.45
N ILE A 125 2.50 7.58 1.16
CA ILE A 125 1.34 8.17 0.47
C ILE A 125 1.20 7.59 -0.94
N LEU A 126 2.29 7.54 -1.71
CA LEU A 126 2.30 6.93 -3.04
C LEU A 126 1.82 5.48 -3.02
N SER A 127 2.16 4.70 -1.99
CA SER A 127 1.69 3.31 -1.86
C SER A 127 0.15 3.18 -1.85
N LEU A 128 -0.56 4.23 -1.38
CA LEU A 128 -2.02 4.31 -1.42
C LEU A 128 -2.55 4.48 -2.85
N PHE A 129 -1.75 4.95 -3.80
CA PHE A 129 -2.12 5.04 -5.21
C PHE A 129 -1.67 3.81 -6.02
N ASN A 130 -0.98 2.84 -5.40
CA ASN A 130 -0.56 1.60 -6.05
C ASN A 130 -1.68 0.54 -5.97
N VAL A 131 -2.52 0.47 -7.00
CA VAL A 131 -3.67 -0.44 -7.09
C VAL A 131 -3.76 -1.09 -8.48
N ASN A 132 -3.55 -2.40 -8.53
CA ASN A 132 -3.54 -3.17 -9.77
C ASN A 132 -4.88 -3.90 -10.00
N LEU A 133 -5.82 -3.24 -10.69
CA LEU A 133 -7.15 -3.79 -10.97
C LEU A 133 -7.19 -4.81 -12.12
N ALA A 134 -6.14 -4.85 -12.96
CA ALA A 134 -6.06 -5.70 -14.13
C ALA A 134 -4.68 -6.38 -14.18
N PRO A 135 -4.38 -7.30 -13.24
CA PRO A 135 -3.06 -7.91 -13.15
C PRO A 135 -2.79 -8.77 -14.38
N LYS A 136 -1.64 -8.54 -15.03
CA LYS A 136 -1.16 -9.39 -16.14
C LYS A 136 -0.78 -10.80 -15.68
N ARG A 137 -0.42 -10.94 -14.40
CA ARG A 137 0.00 -12.19 -13.77
C ARG A 137 -0.61 -12.29 -12.39
N VAL A 138 -1.10 -13.47 -12.06
CA VAL A 138 -1.65 -13.81 -10.74
C VAL A 138 -0.84 -14.96 -10.16
N VAL A 139 -0.78 -15.05 -8.82
CA VAL A 139 -0.07 -16.15 -8.15
C VAL A 139 -0.88 -17.43 -8.30
N THR A 140 -0.44 -18.32 -9.19
CA THR A 140 -1.07 -19.62 -9.44
C THR A 140 -0.30 -20.73 -8.70
N GLY A 141 -0.31 -20.69 -7.37
CA GLY A 141 0.22 -21.76 -6.52
C GLY A 141 -0.91 -22.58 -5.90
N GLN A 142 -0.75 -23.91 -5.80
CA GLN A 142 -1.74 -24.78 -5.13
C GLN A 142 -2.10 -24.26 -3.72
N GLN A 143 -1.10 -23.76 -2.97
CA GLN A 143 -1.30 -23.20 -1.64
C GLN A 143 -2.10 -21.88 -1.64
N SER A 144 -1.81 -20.94 -2.56
CA SER A 144 -2.55 -19.68 -2.66
C SER A 144 -4.00 -19.91 -3.10
N VAL A 145 -4.23 -20.82 -4.05
CA VAL A 145 -5.58 -21.23 -4.50
C VAL A 145 -6.35 -21.92 -3.38
N GLN A 146 -5.71 -22.83 -2.63
CA GLN A 146 -6.33 -23.47 -1.46
C GLN A 146 -6.67 -22.45 -0.37
N ARG A 147 -5.79 -21.50 -0.07
CA ARG A 147 -6.07 -20.43 0.91
C ARG A 147 -7.26 -19.57 0.50
N ILE A 148 -7.35 -19.20 -0.78
CA ILE A 148 -8.51 -18.46 -1.31
C ILE A 148 -9.78 -19.29 -1.16
N ASN A 149 -9.77 -20.56 -1.56
CA ASN A 149 -10.94 -21.44 -1.41
C ASN A 149 -11.33 -21.66 0.06
N ASN A 150 -10.37 -21.66 1.00
CA ASN A 150 -10.65 -21.82 2.43
C ASN A 150 -11.22 -20.55 3.06
N ILE A 151 -10.74 -19.36 2.68
CA ILE A 151 -11.21 -18.07 3.21
C ILE A 151 -12.58 -17.71 2.63
N PHE A 152 -12.77 -17.94 1.33
CA PHE A 152 -13.94 -17.51 0.59
C PHE A 152 -14.95 -18.64 0.35
N GLY A 153 -14.64 -19.87 0.80
CA GLY A 153 -15.42 -21.06 0.48
C GLY A 153 -15.22 -21.51 -0.97
N ASN A 154 -15.53 -22.78 -1.26
CA ASN A 154 -15.60 -23.24 -2.65
C ASN A 154 -16.52 -22.28 -3.43
N GLN A 155 -16.08 -21.82 -4.60
CA GLN A 155 -16.78 -20.84 -5.45
C GLN A 155 -18.27 -21.16 -5.71
N GLN A 156 -18.71 -22.40 -5.45
CA GLN A 156 -20.09 -22.85 -5.56
C GLN A 156 -21.02 -22.34 -4.44
N GLN A 157 -20.53 -22.01 -3.23
CA GLN A 157 -21.38 -21.52 -2.13
C GLN A 157 -21.52 -19.99 -2.08
N GLN A 158 -20.64 -19.23 -2.76
CA GLN A 158 -20.74 -17.76 -2.86
C GLN A 158 -21.83 -17.27 -3.83
N GLN A 159 -22.56 -18.17 -4.49
CA GLN A 159 -23.74 -17.79 -5.27
C GLN A 159 -24.92 -17.33 -4.39
N GLN A 160 -24.88 -17.55 -3.07
CA GLN A 160 -26.01 -17.24 -2.18
C GLN A 160 -26.09 -15.79 -1.64
N TYR A 161 -25.07 -14.95 -1.85
CA TYR A 161 -25.10 -13.52 -1.45
C TYR A 161 -25.02 -12.55 -2.64
N ARG A 162 -25.18 -13.05 -3.87
CA ARG A 162 -25.25 -12.19 -5.05
C ARG A 162 -26.62 -11.52 -5.07
N THR A 163 -26.67 -10.22 -4.80
CA THR A 163 -27.67 -9.41 -5.52
C THR A 163 -27.31 -9.48 -7.00
N ASN A 164 -28.29 -9.48 -7.92
CA ASN A 164 -28.05 -9.67 -9.36
C ASN A 164 -27.09 -8.63 -9.99
N ASP A 165 -26.69 -7.58 -9.25
CA ASP A 165 -25.91 -6.44 -9.73
C ASP A 165 -24.44 -6.40 -9.26
N GLU A 166 -24.01 -7.31 -8.39
CA GLU A 166 -22.66 -7.30 -7.81
C GLU A 166 -21.80 -8.48 -8.27
N ASN A 167 -20.57 -8.19 -8.73
CA ASN A 167 -19.60 -9.19 -9.14
C ASN A 167 -18.31 -9.08 -8.30
N LEU A 168 -17.96 -10.18 -7.63
CA LEU A 168 -16.77 -10.33 -6.80
C LEU A 168 -15.66 -11.06 -7.57
N VAL A 169 -14.47 -10.46 -7.61
CA VAL A 169 -13.25 -11.07 -8.16
C VAL A 169 -12.17 -11.05 -7.08
N VAL A 170 -11.54 -12.20 -6.84
CA VAL A 170 -10.43 -12.33 -5.88
C VAL A 170 -9.20 -12.85 -6.61
N TYR A 171 -8.06 -12.19 -6.43
CA TYR A 171 -6.80 -12.65 -7.02
C TYR A 171 -5.58 -12.27 -6.16
N PRO A 172 -4.60 -13.18 -6.01
CA PRO A 172 -3.33 -12.89 -5.38
C PRO A 172 -2.29 -12.43 -6.43
N VAL A 173 -1.46 -11.46 -6.08
CA VAL A 173 -0.31 -10.99 -6.89
C VAL A 173 0.90 -10.78 -6.00
N TYR A 174 2.11 -10.90 -6.53
CA TYR A 174 3.27 -10.32 -5.87
C TYR A 174 3.37 -8.84 -6.23
N GLU A 175 3.41 -7.99 -5.22
CA GLU A 175 3.46 -6.55 -5.39
C GLU A 175 4.62 -5.95 -4.60
N ASP A 176 5.33 -5.04 -5.24
CA ASP A 176 6.35 -4.23 -4.60
C ASP A 176 5.74 -3.24 -3.60
N GLY A 177 6.49 -2.84 -2.59
CA GLY A 177 6.07 -1.84 -1.61
C GLY A 177 7.13 -1.60 -0.54
N THR A 178 6.77 -0.84 0.50
CA THR A 178 7.72 -0.36 1.51
C THR A 178 8.45 -1.48 2.26
N ASN A 179 7.84 -2.67 2.35
CA ASN A 179 8.43 -3.83 3.02
C ASN A 179 8.85 -4.93 2.04
N GLY A 180 9.23 -4.56 0.81
CA GLY A 180 9.76 -5.47 -0.21
C GLY A 180 8.70 -5.94 -1.20
N VAL A 181 8.90 -7.08 -1.84
CA VAL A 181 7.94 -7.67 -2.79
C VAL A 181 7.18 -8.79 -2.09
N CYS A 182 5.88 -8.60 -1.83
CA CYS A 182 5.08 -9.55 -1.04
C CYS A 182 3.79 -9.97 -1.74
N GLU A 183 3.31 -11.18 -1.41
CA GLU A 183 2.00 -11.66 -1.83
C GLU A 183 0.93 -10.71 -1.28
N THR A 184 0.10 -10.21 -2.18
CA THR A 184 -0.96 -9.24 -1.92
C THR A 184 -2.24 -9.77 -2.52
N LEU A 185 -3.24 -9.95 -1.68
CA LEU A 185 -4.55 -10.44 -2.06
C LEU A 185 -5.47 -9.26 -2.36
N TYR A 186 -6.04 -9.25 -3.56
CA TYR A 186 -7.07 -8.30 -3.98
C TYR A 186 -8.44 -8.96 -3.89
N GLN A 187 -9.39 -8.25 -3.29
CA GLN A 187 -10.81 -8.54 -3.30
C GLN A 187 -11.51 -7.34 -3.95
N VAL A 188 -12.03 -7.53 -5.17
CA VAL A 188 -12.67 -6.49 -5.97
C VAL A 188 -14.16 -6.78 -6.07
N ILE A 189 -14.98 -5.97 -5.43
CA ILE A 189 -16.44 -6.00 -5.59
C ILE A 189 -16.81 -4.90 -6.58
N SER A 190 -17.45 -5.28 -7.68
CA SER A 190 -17.91 -4.35 -8.71
C SER A 190 -19.44 -4.30 -8.73
N ALA A 191 -20.00 -3.09 -8.76
CA ALA A 191 -21.44 -2.85 -8.80
C ALA A 191 -21.78 -1.74 -9.80
N LYS A 192 -23.02 -1.71 -10.30
CA LYS A 192 -23.56 -0.56 -11.02
C LYS A 192 -23.88 0.56 -10.02
N ASP A 193 -23.60 1.80 -10.39
CA ASP A 193 -24.00 2.95 -9.58
C ASP A 193 -25.53 3.15 -9.65
N LYS A 194 -26.21 2.95 -8.51
CA LYS A 194 -27.67 3.06 -8.39
C LYS A 194 -28.17 4.51 -8.31
N TRP A 195 -27.28 5.48 -8.11
CA TRP A 195 -27.67 6.90 -7.97
C TRP A 195 -27.73 7.63 -9.31
N VAL A 196 -27.04 7.12 -10.33
CA VAL A 196 -26.97 7.72 -11.68
C VAL A 196 -28.18 7.35 -12.56
N THR A 197 -29.02 6.40 -12.14
CA THR A 197 -30.16 5.89 -12.92
C THR A 197 -31.43 6.74 -12.87
N SER A 198 -31.36 8.03 -12.51
CA SER A 198 -32.58 8.86 -12.33
C SER A 198 -32.71 10.10 -13.23
N SER A 199 -31.74 10.44 -14.08
CA SER A 199 -31.84 11.67 -14.88
C SER A 199 -31.59 11.59 -16.38
N ASP A 200 -30.98 10.54 -16.94
CA ASP A 200 -30.67 10.50 -18.39
C ASP A 200 -30.80 9.10 -19.00
N GLU A 201 -32.04 8.68 -19.28
CA GLU A 201 -32.39 7.38 -19.90
C GLU A 201 -31.97 7.22 -21.39
N GLN A 202 -31.11 8.07 -21.95
CA GLN A 202 -30.77 8.00 -23.39
C GLN A 202 -29.29 7.90 -23.75
N ASN A 203 -28.37 7.78 -22.79
CA ASN A 203 -26.95 7.49 -23.08
C ASN A 203 -26.32 6.61 -21.97
N GLU A 204 -26.68 5.32 -21.95
CA GLU A 204 -26.19 4.34 -20.97
C GLU A 204 -24.71 3.94 -21.22
N GLU A 205 -23.76 4.79 -20.82
CA GLU A 205 -22.50 4.27 -20.30
C GLU A 205 -22.67 4.08 -18.80
N SER A 206 -22.99 2.84 -18.38
CA SER A 206 -23.22 2.51 -16.98
C SER A 206 -22.00 2.90 -16.13
N THR A 207 -22.19 3.83 -15.18
CA THR A 207 -21.17 4.13 -14.18
C THR A 207 -21.01 2.91 -13.27
N LYS A 208 -19.76 2.46 -13.10
CA LYS A 208 -19.42 1.33 -12.23
C LYS A 208 -18.67 1.84 -11.02
N VAL A 209 -18.98 1.25 -9.87
CA VAL A 209 -18.26 1.48 -8.62
C VAL A 209 -17.54 0.19 -8.23
N PHE A 210 -16.32 0.33 -7.72
CA PHE A 210 -15.50 -0.76 -7.25
C PHE A 210 -15.11 -0.52 -5.79
N ASN A 211 -15.48 -1.47 -4.94
CA ASN A 211 -14.96 -1.58 -3.59
C ASN A 211 -13.82 -2.58 -3.60
N VAL A 212 -12.59 -2.09 -3.40
CA VAL A 212 -11.39 -2.91 -3.45
C VAL A 212 -10.82 -3.05 -2.05
N THR A 213 -10.55 -4.27 -1.62
CA THR A 213 -9.76 -4.54 -0.42
C THR A 213 -8.47 -5.22 -0.84
N LYS A 214 -7.35 -4.65 -0.42
CA LYS A 214 -6.00 -5.13 -0.63
C LYS A 214 -5.46 -5.59 0.71
N THR A 215 -5.04 -6.84 0.82
CA THR A 215 -4.46 -7.40 2.05
C THR A 215 -3.08 -7.94 1.76
N ARG A 216 -2.09 -7.49 2.50
CA ARG A 216 -0.69 -7.85 2.28
C ARG A 216 -0.25 -8.96 3.23
N ASN A 217 0.40 -9.98 2.69
CA ASN A 217 0.90 -11.12 3.43
C ASN A 217 2.42 -11.00 3.62
N TYR A 218 2.86 -10.48 4.78
CA TYR A 218 4.27 -10.28 5.08
C TYR A 218 5.04 -11.57 5.39
N ASP A 219 4.35 -12.68 5.62
CA ASP A 219 4.96 -14.00 5.79
C ASP A 219 5.36 -14.62 4.44
N ASN A 220 4.83 -14.07 3.34
CA ASN A 220 5.07 -14.53 1.98
C ASN A 220 5.62 -13.41 1.09
N CYS A 221 6.87 -13.04 1.36
CA CYS A 221 7.62 -12.06 0.58
C CYS A 221 8.79 -12.70 -0.17
N LEU A 222 9.02 -12.26 -1.41
CA LEU A 222 10.17 -12.61 -2.23
C LEU A 222 11.42 -11.82 -1.81
N THR A 223 11.23 -10.59 -1.34
CA THR A 223 12.28 -9.73 -0.80
C THR A 223 11.79 -9.04 0.46
N ARG A 224 12.73 -8.68 1.34
CA ARG A 224 12.50 -7.82 2.50
C ARG A 224 13.50 -6.67 2.45
N PRO A 225 13.13 -5.44 2.84
CA PRO A 225 14.05 -4.32 2.81
C PRO A 225 15.22 -4.61 3.76
N SER A 226 16.43 -4.40 3.26
CA SER A 226 17.65 -4.30 4.06
C SER A 226 17.90 -2.83 4.39
N PHE A 227 18.52 -2.57 5.55
CA PHE A 227 19.04 -1.23 5.84
C PHE A 227 20.24 -0.97 4.91
N GLU A 228 20.07 -0.11 3.91
CA GLU A 228 21.15 0.37 3.05
C GLU A 228 21.30 1.89 3.20
N LYS A 229 22.54 2.38 3.36
CA LYS A 229 22.85 3.79 3.62
C LYS A 229 23.07 4.59 2.32
N THR A 230 22.29 4.35 1.28
CA THR A 230 22.49 4.97 -0.03
C THR A 230 21.22 5.65 -0.52
N ASN A 231 21.36 6.86 -1.09
CA ASN A 231 20.25 7.66 -1.62
C ASN A 231 19.74 7.17 -2.98
N THR A 232 20.38 6.14 -3.56
CA THR A 232 19.89 5.38 -4.71
C THR A 232 19.26 4.09 -4.20
N ASP A 233 17.94 3.95 -4.40
CA ASP A 233 17.21 2.72 -4.13
C ASP A 233 17.58 1.67 -5.20
N TYR A 234 18.67 0.94 -4.96
CA TYR A 234 18.98 -0.26 -5.73
C TYR A 234 18.33 -1.49 -5.10
N ARG A 235 17.02 -1.45 -4.79
CA ARG A 235 16.18 -2.63 -4.49
C ARG A 235 16.95 -3.68 -3.66
N GLY A 236 17.11 -3.39 -2.37
CA GLY A 236 18.04 -4.02 -1.45
C GLY A 236 18.32 -5.52 -1.65
N ALA A 237 19.52 -5.92 -1.25
CA ALA A 237 19.96 -7.32 -1.33
C ALA A 237 18.89 -8.26 -0.72
N PRO A 238 18.57 -9.40 -1.35
CA PRO A 238 17.67 -10.39 -0.78
C PRO A 238 18.25 -10.91 0.54
N VAL A 239 17.78 -10.38 1.66
CA VAL A 239 18.11 -10.90 2.98
C VAL A 239 17.16 -12.05 3.26
N ILE A 240 17.75 -13.22 3.56
CA ILE A 240 17.16 -14.48 4.04
C ILE A 240 16.89 -15.54 2.95
N CYS A 241 17.93 -16.33 2.67
CA CYS A 241 17.77 -17.71 2.21
C CYS A 241 17.12 -18.51 3.38
N HIS A 242 15.79 -18.66 3.43
CA HIS A 242 15.16 -19.58 4.37
C HIS A 242 15.55 -21.02 3.95
N GLU A 243 16.35 -21.73 4.75
CA GLU A 243 16.58 -23.17 4.57
C GLU A 243 15.23 -23.89 4.43
N GLY A 244 14.96 -24.46 3.25
CA GLY A 244 13.76 -25.27 2.99
C GLY A 244 12.63 -24.58 2.21
N LYS A 245 12.67 -23.27 1.94
CA LYS A 245 11.73 -22.63 1.00
C LYS A 245 12.39 -22.49 -0.37
N SER A 246 12.11 -23.43 -1.26
CA SER A 246 12.38 -23.26 -2.70
C SER A 246 11.38 -22.26 -3.26
N TYR A 247 11.82 -21.04 -3.56
CA TYR A 247 11.00 -20.08 -4.28
C TYR A 247 11.16 -20.39 -5.77
N PRO A 248 10.08 -20.78 -6.49
CA PRO A 248 10.17 -20.88 -7.93
C PRO A 248 10.54 -19.50 -8.47
N LEU A 249 11.61 -19.42 -9.25
CA LEU A 249 11.97 -18.22 -10.00
C LEU A 249 10.80 -17.91 -10.95
N LEU A 250 9.88 -17.07 -10.48
CA LEU A 250 8.75 -16.59 -11.26
C LEU A 250 9.26 -15.52 -12.22
N ASP A 251 9.51 -15.94 -13.46
CA ASP A 251 10.03 -15.10 -14.52
C ASP A 251 9.23 -13.80 -14.65
N GLY A 252 9.90 -12.64 -14.60
CA GLY A 252 9.36 -11.27 -14.67
C GLY A 252 8.54 -10.73 -13.47
N TYR A 253 8.61 -11.36 -12.29
CA TYR A 253 8.33 -10.68 -11.01
C TYR A 253 9.58 -10.09 -10.37
N TYR A 254 10.74 -10.62 -10.76
CA TYR A 254 12.05 -10.05 -10.47
C TYR A 254 12.38 -8.95 -11.50
N PRO A 255 13.17 -7.93 -11.14
CA PRO A 255 13.77 -7.04 -12.14
C PRO A 255 14.41 -7.90 -13.23
N SER A 256 14.17 -7.56 -14.50
CA SER A 256 14.81 -8.25 -15.62
C SER A 256 16.31 -8.23 -15.41
N LEU A 257 16.92 -9.42 -15.44
CA LEU A 257 18.36 -9.71 -15.28
C LEU A 257 19.28 -9.04 -16.32
N SER A 258 18.78 -8.06 -17.07
CA SER A 258 19.58 -7.27 -18.00
C SER A 258 20.09 -6.02 -17.29
N GLU A 259 21.34 -6.12 -16.84
CA GLU A 259 22.28 -5.08 -16.35
C GLU A 259 22.82 -5.38 -14.92
N GLU A 260 23.91 -6.15 -14.91
CA GLU A 260 25.04 -6.18 -13.96
C GLU A 260 24.82 -6.39 -12.44
N HIS A 261 23.67 -6.84 -11.97
CA HIS A 261 23.55 -7.25 -10.56
C HIS A 261 23.72 -8.77 -10.42
N GLN A 262 24.98 -9.21 -10.31
CA GLN A 262 25.29 -10.58 -9.85
C GLN A 262 24.65 -10.78 -8.47
N PHE A 263 23.59 -11.60 -8.42
CA PHE A 263 23.07 -12.15 -7.18
C PHE A 263 24.20 -12.90 -6.48
N GLY A 264 24.78 -12.28 -5.45
CA GLY A 264 25.77 -12.93 -4.59
C GLY A 264 25.18 -14.20 -4.00
N GLY A 265 25.83 -15.34 -4.25
CA GLY A 265 25.42 -16.63 -3.71
C GLY A 265 25.35 -16.60 -2.18
N CYS A 266 24.43 -17.39 -1.61
CA CYS A 266 24.24 -17.49 -0.16
C CYS A 266 25.58 -17.81 0.52
N GLN A 267 26.12 -16.88 1.32
CA GLN A 267 27.08 -17.25 2.35
C GLN A 267 26.28 -17.79 3.53
N GLN A 268 26.53 -19.04 3.89
CA GLN A 268 26.02 -19.63 5.12
C GLN A 268 26.46 -18.76 6.30
N GLN A 269 25.53 -18.14 7.05
CA GLN A 269 25.81 -17.83 8.44
C GLN A 269 24.57 -17.52 9.31
N HIS A 270 24.66 -18.09 10.52
CA HIS A 270 23.97 -17.82 11.78
C HIS A 270 22.42 -17.90 11.83
N LYS A 271 21.94 -19.11 12.18
CA LYS A 271 20.65 -19.29 12.84
C LYS A 271 20.67 -18.57 14.18
N ASP A 272 20.03 -17.41 14.25
CA ASP A 272 19.69 -16.80 15.53
C ASP A 272 18.50 -17.60 16.10
N GLN A 273 18.77 -18.47 17.08
CA GLN A 273 17.81 -19.41 17.66
C GLN A 273 16.71 -18.75 18.51
N THR A 274 16.64 -17.42 18.55
CA THR A 274 15.73 -16.66 19.39
C THR A 274 14.54 -16.04 18.66
N SER A 275 14.49 -16.05 17.32
CA SER A 275 13.28 -15.61 16.62
C SER A 275 12.24 -16.73 16.64
N GLN A 276 11.45 -16.79 17.71
CA GLN A 276 10.20 -17.55 17.69
C GLN A 276 9.29 -16.91 16.63
N ASP A 277 9.27 -17.54 15.47
CA ASP A 277 8.38 -17.23 14.35
C ASP A 277 6.95 -17.53 14.79
N GLY A 278 6.30 -16.53 15.40
CA GLY A 278 5.09 -16.71 16.19
C GLY A 278 4.02 -15.66 15.89
N SER A 279 2.90 -16.15 15.38
CA SER A 279 1.57 -15.51 15.27
C SER A 279 1.30 -14.63 14.05
N ALA A 280 0.11 -14.81 13.47
CA ALA A 280 -0.52 -14.02 12.41
C ALA A 280 -0.80 -12.54 12.81
N VAL A 281 -0.23 -12.04 13.91
CA VAL A 281 -0.42 -10.67 14.42
C VAL A 281 0.90 -9.98 14.81
N SER A 282 2.02 -10.33 14.16
CA SER A 282 3.26 -9.55 14.26
C SER A 282 3.32 -8.39 13.25
N LEU A 283 2.76 -8.59 12.05
CA LEU A 283 2.71 -7.60 10.97
C LEU A 283 1.41 -7.75 10.17
N TYR A 284 0.66 -6.67 9.96
CA TYR A 284 -0.41 -6.67 8.97
C TYR A 284 -0.52 -5.32 8.27
N ASN A 285 -1.01 -5.36 7.03
CA ASN A 285 -1.41 -4.18 6.29
C ASN A 285 -2.61 -4.53 5.41
N TYR A 286 -3.64 -3.69 5.47
CA TYR A 286 -4.72 -3.74 4.52
C TYR A 286 -5.09 -2.33 4.07
N VAL A 287 -5.57 -2.22 2.83
CA VAL A 287 -6.00 -0.97 2.23
C VAL A 287 -7.36 -1.18 1.57
N LYS A 288 -8.30 -0.27 1.81
CA LYS A 288 -9.63 -0.26 1.24
C LYS A 288 -9.76 0.93 0.30
N TYR A 289 -10.37 0.71 -0.85
CA TYR A 289 -10.56 1.73 -1.88
C TYR A 289 -12.02 1.79 -2.27
N ASN A 290 -12.48 3.01 -2.54
CA ASN A 290 -13.66 3.27 -3.34
C ASN A 290 -13.20 3.89 -4.67
N ILE A 291 -13.57 3.26 -5.78
CA ILE A 291 -13.12 3.62 -7.12
C ILE A 291 -14.34 3.71 -8.03
N SER A 292 -14.50 4.82 -8.73
CA SER A 292 -15.54 5.00 -9.74
C SER A 292 -14.96 4.92 -11.15
N SER A 293 -15.77 4.41 -12.07
CA SER A 293 -15.46 4.34 -13.49
C SER A 293 -16.64 4.87 -14.29
N ALA A 294 -16.42 5.98 -14.99
CA ALA A 294 -17.39 6.62 -15.87
C ALA A 294 -16.71 6.99 -17.20
N LYS A 295 -17.38 6.76 -18.34
CA LYS A 295 -16.92 7.17 -19.67
C LYS A 295 -15.44 6.85 -19.96
N GLN A 296 -15.03 5.62 -19.62
CA GLN A 296 -13.66 5.09 -19.73
C GLN A 296 -12.59 5.73 -18.82
N THR A 297 -12.98 6.64 -17.93
CA THR A 297 -12.11 7.18 -16.88
C THR A 297 -12.35 6.44 -15.57
N THR A 298 -11.30 5.85 -15.01
CA THR A 298 -11.33 5.23 -13.68
C THR A 298 -10.55 6.13 -12.72
N ARG A 299 -11.13 6.44 -11.56
CA ARG A 299 -10.50 7.29 -10.54
C ARG A 299 -10.68 6.69 -9.14
N ILE A 300 -9.71 6.96 -8.27
CA ILE A 300 -9.80 6.63 -6.85
C ILE A 300 -10.58 7.76 -6.19
N ASP A 301 -11.74 7.46 -5.60
CA ASP A 301 -12.55 8.47 -4.91
C ASP A 301 -12.12 8.59 -3.44
N SER A 302 -11.81 7.46 -2.81
CA SER A 302 -11.28 7.43 -1.46
C SER A 302 -10.41 6.20 -1.20
N VAL A 303 -9.49 6.33 -0.25
CA VAL A 303 -8.60 5.26 0.20
C VAL A 303 -8.44 5.33 1.71
N TYR A 304 -8.42 4.16 2.35
CA TYR A 304 -8.16 4.00 3.78
C TYR A 304 -7.16 2.86 3.97
N GLY A 305 -6.03 3.15 4.62
CA GLY A 305 -5.02 2.15 4.97
C GLY A 305 -4.98 1.90 6.46
N GLN A 306 -4.66 0.69 6.88
CA GLN A 306 -4.30 0.41 8.26
C GLN A 306 -3.15 -0.60 8.28
N GLY A 307 -2.21 -0.38 9.20
CA GLY A 307 -1.04 -1.23 9.37
C GLY A 307 -0.66 -1.38 10.83
N LYS A 308 -0.08 -2.54 11.15
CA LYS A 308 0.57 -2.80 12.43
C LYS A 308 1.91 -3.46 12.18
N THR A 309 2.92 -3.00 12.89
CA THR A 309 4.28 -3.53 12.86
C THR A 309 4.74 -3.73 14.29
N VAL A 310 5.26 -4.92 14.60
CA VAL A 310 5.84 -5.26 15.90
C VAL A 310 7.33 -5.54 15.72
N TYR A 311 8.15 -4.79 16.45
CA TYR A 311 9.60 -5.01 16.53
C TYR A 311 9.96 -5.57 17.90
N GLU A 312 10.70 -6.68 17.92
CA GLU A 312 11.27 -7.21 19.15
C GLU A 312 12.65 -6.60 19.40
N THR A 313 12.82 -5.95 20.55
CA THR A 313 14.09 -5.34 20.96
C THR A 313 14.32 -5.52 22.45
N LYS A 314 15.48 -6.09 22.81
CA LYS A 314 15.88 -6.35 24.21
C LYS A 314 14.80 -7.09 25.04
N GLY A 315 14.11 -8.05 24.42
CA GLY A 315 13.03 -8.83 25.06
C GLY A 315 11.73 -8.07 25.28
N LYS A 316 11.58 -6.87 24.68
CA LYS A 316 10.34 -6.07 24.68
C LYS A 316 9.79 -5.96 23.27
N GLN A 317 8.50 -5.70 23.16
CA GLN A 317 7.81 -5.53 21.87
C GLN A 317 7.48 -4.06 21.68
N LEU A 318 8.14 -3.42 20.72
CA LEU A 318 7.76 -2.10 20.23
C LEU A 318 6.68 -2.29 19.17
N VAL A 319 5.49 -1.73 19.42
CA VAL A 319 4.35 -1.79 18.51
C VAL A 319 4.21 -0.44 17.84
N ILE A 320 4.04 -0.48 16.53
CA ILE A 320 3.75 0.67 15.70
C ILE A 320 2.43 0.39 14.97
N ILE A 321 1.51 1.34 15.03
CA ILE A 321 0.26 1.35 14.27
C ILE A 321 0.22 2.57 13.38
N SER A 322 -0.16 2.34 12.13
CA SER A 322 -0.34 3.36 11.11
C SER A 322 -1.77 3.33 10.59
N GLU A 323 -2.39 4.50 10.43
CA GLU A 323 -3.72 4.71 9.84
C GLU A 323 -3.69 5.86 8.82
#